data_AF-A0A2G3DT45-F1
#
_entry.id   AF-A0A2G3DT45-F1
#
_cell.length_a   1.000
_cell.length_b   1.000
_cell.length_c   1.000
_cell.angle_alpha   90.00
_cell.angle_beta   90.00
_cell.angle_gamma   90.00
#
_symmetry.space_group_name_H-M   'P 1'
#
loop_
_entity.id
_entity.type
_entity.pdbx_description
1 polymer ?
#
loop_
_entity_poly.entity_id
_entity_poly.type
_entity_poly.pdbx_seq_one_letter_code
_entity_poly.pdbx_strand_id
1 'polypeptide(L)'
;MKKKVLIFIISILLILVGFFLYPSFKTAGLKETDSQYLAEVETPAAVGEEPATTEDVQSEEPAADETATEEPDAANQGKVIVIDAGHQQKGDLSKEPIGPGASEQKAKVTYGNVGVKTGTPEYQLNLEIALKLQAELEARGYTVIMCRTDNDVNISNSERAAIANEANADAFIRIHCNGYDSSSVHGAMTMCQTPNNPYNGNRYEESRLLSECVLDYLVDETGCKKQNIFEDDSMSGINWSMVPVTIVEVGYLSNPDEEAKLVTDDYQQKIAVGIANGVDAYIAERAETEVQ
;
A
#
# COMPACT_ATOMS: atom_id res chain seq x y z
N MET A 1 -59.95 -35.36 28.34
CA MET A 1 -60.57 -34.23 29.07
C MET A 1 -59.64 -33.75 30.17
N LYS A 2 -59.39 -32.43 30.18
CA LYS A 2 -58.92 -31.57 31.29
C LYS A 2 -57.49 -31.75 31.87
N LYS A 3 -56.67 -30.74 31.55
CA LYS A 3 -55.43 -30.27 32.16
C LYS A 3 -55.47 -30.24 33.70
N LYS A 4 -54.32 -30.47 34.34
CA LYS A 4 -53.82 -29.60 35.43
C LYS A 4 -52.30 -29.45 35.36
N VAL A 5 -51.91 -28.20 35.58
CA VAL A 5 -50.59 -27.57 35.53
C VAL A 5 -49.91 -27.73 36.89
N LEU A 6 -48.57 -27.87 36.93
CA LEU A 6 -47.80 -27.51 38.11
C LEU A 6 -46.49 -26.82 37.70
N ILE A 7 -46.32 -25.61 38.23
CA ILE A 7 -45.22 -24.66 38.03
C ILE A 7 -44.15 -24.95 39.09
N PHE A 8 -42.86 -24.91 38.72
CA PHE A 8 -41.75 -24.86 39.67
C PHE A 8 -41.00 -23.54 39.49
N ILE A 9 -40.95 -22.77 40.59
CA ILE A 9 -40.20 -21.53 40.74
C ILE A 9 -38.87 -21.90 41.39
N ILE A 10 -37.74 -21.52 40.80
CA ILE A 10 -36.44 -21.50 41.48
C ILE A 10 -35.84 -20.11 41.30
N SER A 11 -35.79 -19.38 42.42
CA SER A 11 -35.12 -18.11 42.60
C SER A 11 -33.64 -18.35 42.87
N ILE A 12 -32.73 -17.72 42.10
CA ILE A 12 -31.33 -17.58 42.51
C ILE A 12 -30.88 -16.12 42.37
N LEU A 13 -30.14 -15.74 43.41
CA LEU A 13 -29.86 -14.43 43.98
C LEU A 13 -28.66 -13.75 43.29
N LEU A 14 -28.79 -12.45 43.03
CA LEU A 14 -27.72 -11.52 42.67
C LEU A 14 -26.83 -11.20 43.90
N ILE A 15 -25.51 -11.38 43.78
CA ILE A 15 -24.52 -10.66 44.62
C ILE A 15 -23.43 -10.09 43.70
N LEU A 16 -23.24 -8.78 43.86
CA LEU A 16 -22.27 -7.90 43.21
C LEU A 16 -20.92 -7.85 43.98
N VAL A 17 -19.93 -7.32 43.25
CA VAL A 17 -18.70 -6.61 43.68
C VAL A 17 -17.41 -7.41 43.69
N GLY A 18 -16.47 -6.96 42.85
CA GLY A 18 -15.05 -7.36 42.87
C GLY A 18 -14.24 -6.78 41.71
N PHE A 19 -14.28 -5.45 41.52
CA PHE A 19 -13.40 -4.71 40.61
C PHE A 19 -11.93 -4.94 41.00
N PHE A 20 -11.11 -5.45 40.07
CA PHE A 20 -9.66 -5.26 40.09
C PHE A 20 -9.24 -4.57 38.79
N LEU A 21 -8.63 -3.41 38.97
CA LEU A 21 -8.08 -2.53 37.96
C LEU A 21 -6.89 -3.20 37.25
N TYR A 22 -6.96 -3.32 35.93
CA TYR A 22 -5.79 -3.45 35.07
C TYR A 22 -5.57 -2.12 34.34
N PRO A 23 -4.34 -1.58 34.25
CA PRO A 23 -4.08 -0.37 33.48
C PRO A 23 -4.22 -0.67 31.99
N SER A 24 -5.09 0.08 31.31
CA SER A 24 -5.18 0.12 29.86
C SER A 24 -3.86 0.60 29.27
N PHE A 25 -3.19 -0.25 28.50
CA PHE A 25 -2.22 0.19 27.50
C PHE A 25 -2.98 0.96 26.42
N LYS A 26 -2.61 2.23 26.25
CA LYS A 26 -3.18 3.14 25.25
C LYS A 26 -2.48 2.83 23.92
N THR A 27 -3.11 2.07 23.05
CA THR A 27 -2.73 2.02 21.64
C THR A 27 -3.02 3.39 21.04
N ALA A 28 -1.98 4.06 20.54
CA ALA A 28 -2.13 5.26 19.74
C ALA A 28 -2.71 4.82 18.40
N GLY A 29 -4.04 4.83 18.29
CA GLY A 29 -4.73 4.57 17.03
C GLY A 29 -4.46 5.71 16.05
N LEU A 30 -3.96 5.35 14.86
CA LEU A 30 -4.11 6.16 13.66
C LEU A 30 -5.61 6.35 13.44
N LYS A 31 -6.07 7.60 13.54
CA LYS A 31 -7.45 7.95 13.18
C LYS A 31 -7.50 8.17 11.68
N GLU A 32 -8.32 7.38 10.98
CA GLU A 32 -8.84 7.74 9.66
C GLU A 32 -9.53 9.12 9.79
N THR A 33 -8.95 10.15 9.18
CA THR A 33 -9.53 11.49 9.12
C THR A 33 -10.40 11.60 7.88
N ASP A 34 -11.73 11.62 8.08
CA ASP A 34 -12.69 12.08 7.09
C ASP A 34 -12.45 13.60 6.86
N SER A 35 -11.59 13.94 5.90
CA SER A 35 -11.41 15.32 5.46
C SER A 35 -12.35 15.64 4.31
N GLN A 36 -13.53 16.18 4.64
CA GLN A 36 -14.35 16.90 3.69
C GLN A 36 -13.75 18.29 3.45
N TYR A 37 -12.98 18.44 2.37
CA TYR A 37 -12.75 19.73 1.74
C TYR A 37 -12.99 19.61 0.24
N LEU A 38 -14.20 19.97 -0.18
CA LEU A 38 -14.52 20.31 -1.56
C LEU A 38 -14.18 21.79 -1.76
N ALA A 39 -13.19 22.08 -2.59
CA ALA A 39 -12.99 23.41 -3.17
C ALA A 39 -13.08 23.27 -4.69
N GLU A 40 -14.12 23.87 -5.27
CA GLU A 40 -14.22 24.14 -6.70
C GLU A 40 -13.05 25.02 -7.13
N VAL A 41 -12.26 24.56 -8.09
CA VAL A 41 -11.26 25.40 -8.77
C VAL A 41 -11.81 25.75 -10.15
N GLU A 42 -12.21 27.01 -10.31
CA GLU A 42 -12.48 27.61 -11.61
C GLU A 42 -11.19 27.75 -12.41
N THR A 43 -11.23 27.33 -13.68
CA THR A 43 -10.20 27.54 -14.69
C THR A 43 -10.14 28.99 -15.17
N PRO A 44 -8.96 29.60 -15.32
CA PRO A 44 -8.78 30.70 -16.27
C PRO A 44 -8.15 30.22 -17.59
N ALA A 45 -8.62 30.87 -18.64
CA ALA A 45 -8.38 30.60 -20.05
C ALA A 45 -7.00 31.05 -20.58
N ALA A 46 -6.75 30.57 -21.80
CA ALA A 46 -5.57 30.71 -22.64
C ALA A 46 -5.14 32.15 -22.99
N VAL A 47 -3.82 32.30 -23.18
CA VAL A 47 -3.09 33.32 -23.96
C VAL A 47 -1.79 32.62 -24.37
N GLY A 48 -1.23 32.58 -25.59
CA GLY A 48 -1.43 33.18 -26.90
C GLY A 48 -0.07 33.04 -27.62
N GLU A 49 -0.02 32.41 -28.79
CA GLU A 49 1.12 32.35 -29.74
C GLU A 49 1.56 33.78 -30.16
N GLU A 50 2.76 34.16 -30.59
CA GLU A 50 3.93 33.63 -31.34
C GLU A 50 5.01 34.79 -31.33
N PRO A 51 6.18 34.79 -32.05
CA PRO A 51 6.85 33.77 -32.85
C PRO A 51 8.36 33.58 -32.56
N ALA A 52 8.92 32.61 -33.28
CA ALA A 52 10.27 32.11 -33.28
C ALA A 52 11.36 33.10 -33.74
N THR A 53 12.56 32.94 -33.17
CA THR A 53 13.84 33.36 -33.76
C THR A 53 14.78 32.17 -33.79
N THR A 54 15.22 31.83 -34.99
CA THR A 54 16.20 30.79 -35.32
C THR A 54 17.62 31.29 -35.07
N GLU A 55 18.39 30.60 -34.22
CA GLU A 55 19.85 30.63 -34.28
C GLU A 55 20.38 29.19 -34.27
N ASP A 56 21.17 28.88 -35.30
CA ASP A 56 21.96 27.67 -35.47
C ASP A 56 22.99 27.55 -34.33
N VAL A 57 22.93 26.45 -33.58
CA VAL A 57 24.06 25.99 -32.78
C VAL A 57 24.35 24.54 -33.13
N GLN A 58 25.59 24.33 -33.57
CA GLN A 58 26.15 23.08 -34.04
C GLN A 58 26.00 21.96 -33.00
N SER A 59 25.65 20.79 -33.54
CA SER A 59 25.65 19.48 -32.90
C SER A 59 27.03 19.11 -32.36
N GLU A 60 27.13 18.95 -31.05
CA GLU A 60 28.07 18.02 -30.43
C GLU A 60 27.26 16.88 -29.79
N GLU A 61 27.50 15.69 -30.32
CA GLU A 61 26.91 14.42 -29.93
C GLU A 61 27.43 14.02 -28.54
N PRO A 62 26.58 13.87 -27.51
CA PRO A 62 27.02 13.24 -26.28
C PRO A 62 27.18 11.75 -26.53
N ALA A 63 28.36 11.23 -26.20
CA ALA A 63 28.69 9.82 -26.25
C ALA A 63 27.57 8.98 -25.61
N ALA A 64 27.12 7.97 -26.34
CA ALA A 64 26.23 6.95 -25.83
C ALA A 64 26.87 6.33 -24.59
N ASP A 65 26.27 6.59 -23.44
CA ASP A 65 26.49 5.77 -22.26
C ASP A 65 25.84 4.42 -22.56
N GLU A 66 26.66 3.42 -22.84
CA GLU A 66 26.23 2.02 -22.91
C GLU A 66 25.77 1.62 -21.51
N THR A 67 24.55 2.00 -21.16
CA THR A 67 23.79 1.31 -20.13
C THR A 67 23.60 -0.10 -20.63
N ALA A 68 24.43 -1.02 -20.12
CA ALA A 68 24.25 -2.43 -20.29
C ALA A 68 22.83 -2.75 -19.81
N THR A 69 21.91 -2.94 -20.75
CA THR A 69 20.63 -3.57 -20.48
C THR A 69 20.97 -4.99 -20.05
N GLU A 70 21.05 -5.23 -18.74
CA GLU A 70 21.16 -6.58 -18.22
C GLU A 70 20.01 -7.40 -18.81
N GLU A 71 20.33 -8.56 -19.39
CA GLU A 71 19.28 -9.44 -19.87
C GLU A 71 18.39 -9.85 -18.68
N PRO A 72 17.06 -9.94 -18.87
CA PRO A 72 16.14 -10.28 -17.78
C PRO A 72 16.58 -11.57 -17.11
N ASP A 73 16.70 -11.54 -15.78
CA ASP A 73 17.20 -12.68 -15.01
C ASP A 73 16.29 -13.88 -15.25
N ALA A 74 16.88 -14.98 -15.72
CA ALA A 74 16.18 -16.23 -15.95
C ALA A 74 15.50 -16.75 -14.66
N ALA A 75 15.99 -16.35 -13.48
CA ALA A 75 15.38 -16.66 -12.19
C ALA A 75 13.99 -16.01 -11.98
N ASN A 76 13.74 -14.87 -12.63
CA ASN A 76 12.48 -14.11 -12.49
C ASN A 76 11.39 -14.58 -13.45
N GLN A 77 11.75 -15.34 -14.49
CA GLN A 77 10.79 -15.81 -15.49
C GLN A 77 9.73 -16.72 -14.87
N GLY A 78 8.46 -16.39 -15.15
CA GLY A 78 7.31 -17.13 -14.65
C GLY A 78 6.87 -16.75 -13.24
N LYS A 79 7.55 -15.79 -12.60
CA LYS A 79 7.11 -15.18 -11.33
C LYS A 79 6.08 -14.07 -11.59
N VAL A 80 5.02 -14.05 -10.79
CA VAL A 80 3.91 -13.12 -10.94
C VAL A 80 3.90 -12.12 -9.79
N ILE A 81 4.02 -10.84 -10.09
CA ILE A 81 3.94 -9.75 -9.12
C ILE A 81 2.65 -8.97 -9.38
N VAL A 82 1.83 -8.79 -8.34
CA VAL A 82 0.65 -7.95 -8.44
C VAL A 82 0.92 -6.64 -7.73
N ILE A 83 0.61 -5.52 -8.39
CA ILE A 83 0.81 -4.18 -7.86
C ILE A 83 -0.54 -3.50 -7.68
N ASP A 84 -0.81 -3.04 -6.47
CA ASP A 84 -1.93 -2.19 -6.13
C ASP A 84 -1.47 -0.76 -5.90
N ALA A 85 -1.84 0.15 -6.79
CA ALA A 85 -1.79 1.57 -6.49
C ALA A 85 -2.94 1.89 -5.52
N GLY A 86 -2.61 2.16 -4.25
CA GLY A 86 -3.57 2.45 -3.20
C GLY A 86 -4.55 3.56 -3.58
N HIS A 87 -5.75 3.50 -3.02
CA HIS A 87 -6.85 4.46 -3.27
C HIS A 87 -7.30 4.54 -4.74
N GLN A 88 -8.16 5.52 -5.02
CA GLN A 88 -8.71 5.85 -6.34
C GLN A 88 -9.32 7.26 -6.27
N GLN A 89 -9.66 7.87 -7.41
CA GLN A 89 -10.14 9.25 -7.47
C GLN A 89 -11.38 9.50 -6.60
N LYS A 90 -12.28 8.52 -6.52
CA LYS A 90 -13.51 8.58 -5.72
C LYS A 90 -13.51 7.42 -4.72
N GLY A 91 -13.37 7.73 -3.43
CA GLY A 91 -13.52 6.70 -2.38
C GLY A 91 -14.93 6.07 -2.38
N ASP A 92 -15.01 4.79 -2.03
CA ASP A 92 -16.26 4.10 -1.70
C ASP A 92 -16.30 3.87 -0.19
N LEU A 93 -17.01 4.77 0.51
CA LEU A 93 -17.15 4.72 1.96
C LEU A 93 -18.24 3.72 2.42
N SER A 94 -18.91 3.03 1.49
CA SER A 94 -19.71 1.88 1.87
C SER A 94 -18.82 0.81 2.50
N LYS A 95 -19.43 -0.03 3.34
CA LYS A 95 -18.68 -0.92 4.23
C LYS A 95 -18.49 -2.31 3.61
N GLU A 96 -17.33 -2.90 3.86
CA GLU A 96 -17.02 -4.31 3.61
C GLU A 96 -16.40 -4.96 4.86
N PRO A 97 -16.49 -6.29 5.03
CA PRO A 97 -15.80 -6.97 6.12
C PRO A 97 -14.29 -6.74 6.06
N ILE A 98 -13.65 -6.62 7.22
CA ILE A 98 -12.19 -6.45 7.29
C ILE A 98 -11.39 -7.67 6.85
N GLY A 99 -12.04 -8.81 6.62
CA GLY A 99 -11.45 -10.07 6.17
C GLY A 99 -12.55 -11.13 5.96
N PRO A 100 -12.20 -12.30 5.38
CA PRO A 100 -13.14 -13.39 5.16
C PRO A 100 -13.91 -13.79 6.43
N GLY A 101 -15.23 -13.67 6.40
CA GLY A 101 -16.10 -14.05 7.52
C GLY A 101 -16.09 -13.11 8.73
N ALA A 102 -15.40 -11.97 8.66
CA ALA A 102 -15.38 -10.99 9.75
C ALA A 102 -16.76 -10.34 9.97
N SER A 103 -17.13 -10.11 11.24
CA SER A 103 -18.27 -9.26 11.59
C SER A 103 -17.92 -7.77 11.60
N GLU A 104 -16.65 -7.45 11.84
CA GLU A 104 -16.15 -6.08 11.77
C GLU A 104 -16.06 -5.62 10.32
N GLN A 105 -16.41 -4.35 10.08
CA GLN A 105 -16.43 -3.76 8.75
C GLN A 105 -15.70 -2.44 8.68
N LYS A 106 -15.06 -2.16 7.55
CA LYS A 106 -14.38 -0.90 7.22
C LYS A 106 -14.85 -0.37 5.87
N ALA A 107 -14.48 0.87 5.54
CA ALA A 107 -14.77 1.42 4.21
C ALA A 107 -14.11 0.55 3.13
N LYS A 108 -14.78 0.37 2.00
CA LYS A 108 -14.24 -0.39 0.87
C LYS A 108 -12.95 0.19 0.34
N VAL A 109 -12.91 1.51 0.21
CA VAL A 109 -11.70 2.27 -0.15
C VAL A 109 -11.88 3.73 0.22
N THR A 110 -10.91 4.31 0.93
CA THR A 110 -10.93 5.71 1.34
C THR A 110 -10.30 6.60 0.26
N TYR A 111 -10.41 7.93 0.41
CA TYR A 111 -9.82 8.91 -0.52
C TYR A 111 -8.30 8.98 -0.48
N GLY A 112 -7.67 8.46 0.59
CA GLY A 112 -6.25 8.65 0.86
C GLY A 112 -5.94 10.04 1.40
N ASN A 113 -4.66 10.32 1.55
CA ASN A 113 -4.11 11.59 2.00
C ASN A 113 -4.05 12.63 0.86
N VAL A 114 -3.71 13.86 1.23
CA VAL A 114 -3.45 14.97 0.30
C VAL A 114 -2.16 15.66 0.71
N GLY A 115 -1.26 15.88 -0.25
CA GLY A 115 0.00 16.61 -0.05
C GLY A 115 -0.22 18.01 0.52
N VAL A 116 0.48 18.35 1.61
CA VAL A 116 0.29 19.60 2.34
C VAL A 116 0.80 20.85 1.61
N LYS A 117 1.68 20.70 0.61
CA LYS A 117 2.35 21.76 -0.13
C LYS A 117 1.79 21.95 -1.53
N THR A 118 1.57 20.85 -2.25
CA THR A 118 1.12 20.86 -3.64
C THR A 118 -0.37 20.59 -3.78
N GLY A 119 -1.01 20.00 -2.76
CA GLY A 119 -2.39 19.53 -2.86
C GLY A 119 -2.54 18.25 -3.69
N THR A 120 -1.44 17.59 -4.07
CA THR A 120 -1.49 16.37 -4.88
C THR A 120 -2.17 15.25 -4.08
N PRO A 121 -3.21 14.60 -4.63
CA PRO A 121 -3.91 13.54 -3.93
C PRO A 121 -3.08 12.24 -3.95
N GLU A 122 -3.14 11.48 -2.86
CA GLU A 122 -2.36 10.26 -2.69
C GLU A 122 -2.59 9.23 -3.80
N TYR A 123 -3.85 9.03 -4.21
CA TYR A 123 -4.19 8.06 -5.25
C TYR A 123 -3.44 8.31 -6.57
N GLN A 124 -3.14 9.57 -6.87
CA GLN A 124 -2.44 9.94 -8.08
C GLN A 124 -0.96 9.56 -7.99
N LEU A 125 -0.29 9.94 -6.89
CA LEU A 125 1.11 9.60 -6.65
C LEU A 125 1.32 8.08 -6.57
N ASN A 126 0.41 7.37 -5.90
CA ASN A 126 0.46 5.93 -5.81
C ASN A 126 0.40 5.28 -7.22
N LEU A 127 -0.42 5.82 -8.14
CA LEU A 127 -0.49 5.29 -9.51
C LEU A 127 0.76 5.62 -10.32
N GLU A 128 1.28 6.84 -10.21
CA GLU A 128 2.51 7.26 -10.91
C GLU A 128 3.70 6.37 -10.52
N ILE A 129 3.88 6.12 -9.22
CA ILE A 129 4.92 5.24 -8.69
C ILE A 129 4.68 3.79 -9.12
N ALA A 130 3.44 3.31 -9.05
CA ALA A 130 3.10 1.93 -9.41
C ALA A 130 3.35 1.63 -10.89
N LEU A 131 3.10 2.58 -11.80
CA LEU A 131 3.40 2.43 -13.22
C LEU A 131 4.90 2.37 -13.50
N LYS A 132 5.72 3.13 -12.74
CA LYS A 132 7.19 3.03 -12.82
C LYS A 132 7.67 1.68 -12.30
N LEU A 133 7.12 1.23 -11.17
CA LEU A 133 7.43 -0.10 -10.62
C LEU A 133 7.03 -1.22 -11.58
N GLN A 134 5.89 -1.11 -12.25
CA GLN A 134 5.49 -2.05 -13.29
C GLN A 134 6.54 -2.14 -14.38
N ALA A 135 6.93 -1.02 -14.98
CA ALA A 135 7.91 -0.99 -16.05
C ALA A 135 9.27 -1.58 -15.60
N GLU A 136 9.70 -1.25 -14.38
CA GLU A 136 10.94 -1.77 -13.79
C GLU A 136 10.89 -3.30 -13.62
N LEU A 137 9.83 -3.85 -13.03
CA LEU A 137 9.69 -5.29 -12.82
C LEU A 137 9.50 -6.06 -14.14
N GLU A 138 8.75 -5.51 -15.10
CA GLU A 138 8.61 -6.11 -16.43
C GLU A 138 9.96 -6.20 -17.16
N ALA A 139 10.78 -5.14 -17.06
CA ALA A 139 12.14 -5.13 -17.62
C ALA A 139 13.04 -6.22 -16.99
N ARG A 140 12.81 -6.55 -15.71
CA ARG A 140 13.52 -7.63 -14.98
C ARG A 140 12.96 -9.03 -15.25
N GLY A 141 11.95 -9.17 -16.10
CA GLY A 141 11.39 -10.46 -16.53
C GLY A 141 10.21 -10.98 -15.72
N TYR A 142 9.67 -10.19 -14.78
CA TYR A 142 8.46 -10.55 -14.06
C TYR A 142 7.21 -10.43 -14.93
N THR A 143 6.23 -11.28 -14.66
CA THR A 143 4.85 -11.02 -15.09
C THR A 143 4.21 -10.07 -14.09
N VAL A 144 3.85 -8.86 -14.52
CA VAL A 144 3.22 -7.86 -13.64
C VAL A 144 1.73 -7.73 -13.94
N ILE A 145 0.91 -7.71 -12.87
CA ILE A 145 -0.53 -7.46 -12.96
C ILE A 145 -0.86 -6.25 -12.09
N MET A 146 -1.48 -5.24 -12.70
CA MET A 146 -1.93 -4.04 -12.00
C MET A 146 -3.37 -4.21 -11.52
N CYS A 147 -3.66 -3.87 -10.25
CA CYS A 147 -5.04 -3.80 -9.76
C CYS A 147 -5.82 -2.65 -10.43
N ARG A 148 -5.14 -1.56 -10.81
CA ARG A 148 -5.69 -0.46 -11.59
C ARG A 148 -4.60 0.25 -12.40
N THR A 149 -4.98 0.78 -13.56
CA THR A 149 -4.14 1.62 -14.42
C THR A 149 -4.75 3.00 -14.67
N ASP A 150 -5.88 3.29 -14.02
CA ASP A 150 -6.60 4.57 -14.08
C ASP A 150 -7.00 5.00 -12.66
N ASN A 151 -7.36 6.28 -12.50
CA ASN A 151 -7.80 6.85 -11.24
C ASN A 151 -9.35 6.79 -11.09
N ASP A 152 -10.11 6.86 -12.18
CA ASP A 152 -11.58 6.75 -12.17
C ASP A 152 -12.03 5.28 -12.23
N VAL A 153 -11.72 4.56 -11.15
CA VAL A 153 -12.14 3.18 -10.92
C VAL A 153 -13.00 3.09 -9.66
N ASN A 154 -13.72 1.98 -9.51
CA ASN A 154 -14.35 1.63 -8.24
C ASN A 154 -14.03 0.19 -7.86
N ILE A 155 -12.97 0.00 -7.05
CA ILE A 155 -12.47 -1.32 -6.65
C ILE A 155 -12.19 -1.31 -5.14
N SER A 156 -12.86 -2.19 -4.40
CA SER A 156 -12.68 -2.34 -2.95
C SER A 156 -11.33 -2.98 -2.59
N ASN A 157 -10.97 -2.96 -1.29
CA ASN A 157 -9.78 -3.66 -0.83
C ASN A 157 -9.89 -5.18 -1.00
N SER A 158 -11.08 -5.76 -0.81
CA SER A 158 -11.32 -7.18 -1.06
C SER A 158 -11.21 -7.55 -2.55
N GLU A 159 -11.71 -6.71 -3.45
CA GLU A 159 -11.60 -6.91 -4.90
C GLU A 159 -10.14 -6.79 -5.38
N ARG A 160 -9.36 -5.84 -4.85
CA ARG A 160 -7.92 -5.72 -5.12
C ARG A 160 -7.15 -6.96 -4.67
N ALA A 161 -7.47 -7.49 -3.49
CA ALA A 161 -6.86 -8.73 -3.03
C ALA A 161 -7.29 -9.94 -3.87
N ALA A 162 -8.54 -9.98 -4.35
CA ALA A 162 -9.02 -11.04 -5.24
C ALA A 162 -8.21 -11.12 -6.54
N ILE A 163 -7.84 -9.98 -7.15
CA ILE A 163 -6.95 -9.95 -8.32
C ILE A 163 -5.63 -10.68 -8.03
N ALA A 164 -5.01 -10.38 -6.88
CA ALA A 164 -3.76 -11.02 -6.50
C ALA A 164 -3.91 -12.53 -6.22
N ASN A 165 -5.02 -12.90 -5.57
CA ASN A 165 -5.33 -14.29 -5.25
C ASN A 165 -5.60 -15.12 -6.50
N GLU A 166 -6.39 -14.60 -7.44
CA GLU A 166 -6.74 -15.27 -8.70
C GLU A 166 -5.51 -15.46 -9.60
N ALA A 167 -4.58 -14.50 -9.56
CA ALA A 167 -3.31 -14.59 -10.26
C ALA A 167 -2.33 -15.60 -9.64
N ASN A 168 -2.59 -16.11 -8.43
CA ASN A 168 -1.63 -16.88 -7.63
C ASN A 168 -0.28 -16.15 -7.52
N ALA A 169 -0.31 -14.84 -7.25
CA ALA A 169 0.88 -14.02 -7.25
C ALA A 169 1.95 -14.52 -6.26
N ASP A 170 3.22 -14.42 -6.67
CA ASP A 170 4.36 -14.66 -5.80
C ASP A 170 4.53 -13.54 -4.76
N ALA A 171 4.13 -12.31 -5.11
CA ALA A 171 4.06 -11.17 -4.20
C ALA A 171 2.95 -10.19 -4.58
N PHE A 172 2.27 -9.64 -3.58
CA PHE A 172 1.28 -8.57 -3.72
C PHE A 172 1.77 -7.29 -3.04
N ILE A 173 2.11 -6.28 -3.85
CA ILE A 173 2.70 -5.02 -3.40
C ILE A 173 1.64 -3.93 -3.46
N ARG A 174 1.35 -3.29 -2.32
CA ARG A 174 0.35 -2.20 -2.25
C ARG A 174 1.04 -0.88 -1.94
N ILE A 175 1.10 0.03 -2.91
CA ILE A 175 1.81 1.31 -2.78
C ILE A 175 0.86 2.37 -2.20
N HIS A 176 1.32 3.03 -1.15
CA HIS A 176 0.66 4.12 -0.43
C HIS A 176 1.63 5.25 -0.10
N CYS A 177 1.09 6.45 0.15
CA CYS A 177 1.83 7.52 0.79
C CYS A 177 1.12 7.95 2.07
N ASN A 178 1.84 7.90 3.18
CA ASN A 178 1.31 8.01 4.52
C ASN A 178 0.92 9.44 4.88
N GLY A 179 0.23 9.59 5.99
CA GLY A 179 -0.12 10.85 6.61
C GLY A 179 -0.12 10.73 8.12
N TYR A 180 0.40 11.73 8.82
CA TYR A 180 0.42 11.76 10.27
C TYR A 180 0.19 13.18 10.80
N ASP A 181 -0.42 13.30 11.98
CA ASP A 181 -0.74 14.59 12.60
C ASP A 181 0.49 15.48 12.80
N SER A 182 1.65 14.88 13.07
CA SER A 182 2.91 15.59 13.21
C SER A 182 3.63 15.68 11.87
N SER A 183 3.75 16.89 11.32
CA SER A 183 4.44 17.18 10.06
C SER A 183 5.95 16.90 10.08
N SER A 184 6.52 16.56 11.24
CA SER A 184 7.93 16.17 11.37
C SER A 184 8.20 14.70 11.11
N VAL A 185 7.17 13.85 11.05
CA VAL A 185 7.34 12.42 10.74
C VAL A 185 7.61 12.28 9.24
N HIS A 186 8.60 11.49 8.87
CA HIS A 186 9.00 11.25 7.49
C HIS A 186 9.72 9.90 7.34
N GLY A 187 9.84 9.37 6.14
CA GLY A 187 10.52 8.13 5.80
C GLY A 187 9.56 7.02 5.38
N ALA A 188 10.12 5.90 4.93
CA ALA A 188 9.34 4.75 4.47
C ALA A 188 9.05 3.75 5.59
N MET A 189 7.91 3.07 5.49
CA MET A 189 7.55 1.91 6.29
C MET A 189 6.83 0.86 5.45
N THR A 190 6.77 -0.37 5.95
CA THR A 190 5.92 -1.42 5.37
C THR A 190 4.97 -1.99 6.42
N MET A 191 3.89 -2.62 5.98
CA MET A 191 2.94 -3.28 6.85
C MET A 191 2.58 -4.67 6.36
N CYS A 192 2.42 -5.59 7.31
CA CYS A 192 1.90 -6.93 7.10
C CYS A 192 1.02 -7.35 8.28
N GLN A 193 0.44 -8.54 8.21
CA GLN A 193 -0.30 -9.15 9.31
C GLN A 193 0.64 -9.64 10.43
N THR A 194 0.08 -10.01 11.58
CA THR A 194 0.79 -10.75 12.65
C THR A 194 0.71 -12.27 12.40
N PRO A 195 1.52 -13.11 13.10
CA PRO A 195 1.36 -14.57 13.00
C PRO A 195 0.04 -15.09 13.58
N ASN A 196 -0.67 -14.29 14.37
CA ASN A 196 -1.95 -14.66 14.98
C ASN A 196 -3.16 -14.15 14.18
N ASN A 197 -2.93 -13.55 13.00
CA ASN A 197 -3.99 -13.04 12.16
C ASN A 197 -5.03 -14.14 11.87
N PRO A 198 -6.32 -13.91 12.15
CA PRO A 198 -7.34 -14.96 12.06
C PRO A 198 -7.74 -15.29 10.61
N TYR A 199 -7.29 -14.50 9.63
CA TYR A 199 -7.68 -14.63 8.22
C TYR A 199 -6.56 -15.27 7.38
N ASN A 200 -5.33 -14.81 7.56
CA ASN A 200 -4.18 -15.22 6.76
C ASN A 200 -2.86 -15.26 7.54
N GLY A 201 -2.90 -15.56 8.84
CA GLY A 201 -1.69 -15.71 9.68
C GLY A 201 -0.71 -16.78 9.17
N ASN A 202 -1.19 -17.76 8.39
CA ASN A 202 -0.36 -18.75 7.73
C ASN A 202 0.53 -18.18 6.59
N ARG A 203 0.35 -16.90 6.23
CA ARG A 203 1.20 -16.16 5.28
C ARG A 203 2.17 -15.20 5.96
N TYR A 204 2.20 -15.21 7.30
CA TYR A 204 2.97 -14.23 8.07
C TYR A 204 4.43 -14.22 7.66
N GLU A 205 5.09 -15.39 7.66
CA GLU A 205 6.52 -15.48 7.38
C GLU A 205 6.84 -14.94 5.98
N GLU A 206 6.07 -15.31 4.95
CA GLU A 206 6.29 -14.82 3.59
C GLU A 206 5.99 -13.31 3.46
N SER A 207 4.89 -12.82 4.03
CA SER A 207 4.55 -11.38 4.01
C SER A 207 5.55 -10.54 4.79
N ARG A 208 6.07 -11.08 5.90
CA ARG A 208 7.02 -10.40 6.79
C ARG A 208 8.40 -10.31 6.16
N LEU A 209 8.85 -11.37 5.49
CA LEU A 209 10.07 -11.36 4.67
C LEU A 209 9.94 -10.37 3.51
N LEU A 210 8.83 -10.42 2.76
CA LEU A 210 8.56 -9.49 1.67
C LEU A 210 8.60 -8.02 2.14
N SER A 211 7.95 -7.73 3.26
CA SER A 211 7.90 -6.39 3.86
C SER A 211 9.29 -5.89 4.28
N GLU A 212 10.19 -6.79 4.68
CA GLU A 212 11.57 -6.47 5.06
C GLU A 212 12.44 -6.20 3.85
N CYS A 213 12.47 -7.13 2.88
CA CYS A 213 13.23 -6.94 1.66
C CYS A 213 12.81 -5.66 0.94
N VAL A 214 11.50 -5.40 0.80
CA VAL A 214 11.02 -4.18 0.15
C VAL A 214 11.42 -2.92 0.92
N LEU A 215 11.28 -2.91 2.26
CA LEU A 215 11.62 -1.73 3.04
C LEU A 215 13.12 -1.41 3.01
N ASP A 216 13.96 -2.44 3.13
CA ASP A 216 15.41 -2.31 3.22
C ASP A 216 15.98 -1.74 1.92
N TYR A 217 15.60 -2.33 0.78
CA TYR A 217 16.07 -1.88 -0.53
C TYR A 217 15.44 -0.56 -0.98
N LEU A 218 14.18 -0.28 -0.61
CA LEU A 218 13.58 1.04 -0.82
C LEU A 218 14.36 2.13 -0.09
N VAL A 219 14.73 1.89 1.17
CA VAL A 219 15.52 2.83 1.96
C VAL A 219 16.91 3.02 1.38
N ASP A 220 17.58 1.94 0.99
CA ASP A 220 18.93 1.98 0.44
C ASP A 220 18.99 2.79 -0.86
N GLU A 221 18.01 2.60 -1.77
CA GLU A 221 17.96 3.30 -3.06
C GLU A 221 17.57 4.78 -2.91
N THR A 222 16.61 5.08 -2.03
CA THR A 222 16.09 6.45 -1.88
C THR A 222 16.89 7.31 -0.91
N GLY A 223 17.65 6.68 0.00
CA GLY A 223 18.28 7.34 1.15
C GLY A 223 17.27 7.93 2.15
N CYS A 224 16.00 7.51 2.10
CA CYS A 224 14.99 7.98 3.05
C CYS A 224 15.22 7.39 4.44
N LYS A 225 14.48 7.89 5.44
CA LYS A 225 14.56 7.32 6.78
C LYS A 225 13.81 5.98 6.81
N LYS A 226 14.46 4.91 7.25
CA LYS A 226 13.77 3.66 7.64
C LYS A 226 12.96 3.90 8.91
N GLN A 227 11.65 3.72 8.85
CA GLN A 227 10.79 3.71 10.04
C GLN A 227 10.78 2.31 10.63
N ASN A 228 9.76 1.52 10.33
CA ASN A 228 9.61 0.17 10.86
C ASN A 228 8.75 -0.68 9.91
N ILE A 229 8.67 -1.96 10.21
CA ILE A 229 7.65 -2.85 9.69
C ILE A 229 6.55 -2.87 10.75
N PHE A 230 5.32 -2.53 10.37
CA PHE A 230 4.20 -2.44 11.30
C PHE A 230 3.25 -3.60 11.06
N GLU A 231 3.02 -4.39 12.10
CA GLU A 231 2.17 -5.57 12.02
C GLU A 231 0.78 -5.24 12.58
N ASP A 232 -0.27 -5.46 11.78
CA ASP A 232 -1.65 -5.17 12.15
C ASP A 232 -2.65 -6.15 11.52
N ASP A 233 -3.65 -6.57 12.31
CA ASP A 233 -4.65 -7.57 11.90
C ASP A 233 -6.02 -6.95 11.55
N SER A 234 -6.12 -5.62 11.49
CA SER A 234 -7.37 -4.90 11.19
C SER A 234 -7.45 -4.39 9.75
N MET A 235 -6.37 -4.52 8.98
CA MET A 235 -6.26 -3.98 7.64
C MET A 235 -6.94 -4.87 6.59
N SER A 236 -8.09 -4.41 6.06
CA SER A 236 -8.76 -5.07 4.93
C SER A 236 -7.87 -5.20 3.70
N GLY A 237 -6.92 -4.28 3.49
CA GLY A 237 -5.93 -4.37 2.43
C GLY A 237 -4.99 -5.57 2.52
N ILE A 238 -4.84 -6.17 3.71
CA ILE A 238 -3.98 -7.32 3.99
C ILE A 238 -4.82 -8.59 4.18
N ASN A 239 -5.83 -8.52 5.03
CA ASN A 239 -6.59 -9.68 5.52
C ASN A 239 -7.35 -10.49 4.45
N TRP A 240 -7.62 -9.88 3.29
CA TRP A 240 -8.24 -10.57 2.16
C TRP A 240 -7.23 -11.31 1.25
N SER A 241 -5.93 -11.09 1.46
CA SER A 241 -4.88 -11.73 0.66
C SER A 241 -4.68 -13.19 1.07
N MET A 242 -4.61 -14.07 0.06
CA MET A 242 -4.24 -15.48 0.17
C MET A 242 -2.81 -15.74 -0.29
N VAL A 243 -2.17 -14.73 -0.88
CA VAL A 243 -0.78 -14.68 -1.33
C VAL A 243 0.06 -13.77 -0.40
N PRO A 244 1.40 -13.84 -0.43
CA PRO A 244 2.26 -12.93 0.33
C PRO A 244 1.97 -11.47 -0.04
N VAL A 245 1.79 -10.61 0.97
CA VAL A 245 1.33 -9.22 0.78
C VAL A 245 2.12 -8.26 1.66
N THR A 246 2.39 -7.07 1.12
CA THR A 246 2.90 -5.93 1.91
C THR A 246 2.20 -4.65 1.47
N ILE A 247 1.86 -3.79 2.44
CA ILE A 247 1.57 -2.38 2.18
C ILE A 247 2.88 -1.62 2.33
N VAL A 248 3.22 -0.81 1.33
CA VAL A 248 4.42 0.02 1.29
C VAL A 248 3.99 1.47 1.40
N GLU A 249 4.28 2.09 2.54
CA GLU A 249 4.13 3.51 2.77
C GLU A 249 5.45 4.19 2.40
N VAL A 250 5.53 4.74 1.18
CA VAL A 250 6.82 5.18 0.59
C VAL A 250 7.33 6.51 1.14
N GLY A 251 6.53 7.20 1.95
CA GLY A 251 6.82 8.49 2.57
C GLY A 251 5.54 9.14 3.11
N TYR A 252 5.63 10.32 3.71
CA TYR A 252 4.54 11.03 4.35
C TYR A 252 4.15 12.31 3.60
N LEU A 253 2.94 12.36 3.05
CA LEU A 253 2.37 13.56 2.41
C LEU A 253 2.09 14.70 3.40
N SER A 254 2.04 14.39 4.71
CA SER A 254 1.94 15.37 5.79
C SER A 254 3.26 16.10 6.10
N ASN A 255 4.39 15.62 5.56
CA ASN A 255 5.69 16.26 5.71
C ASN A 255 6.03 17.06 4.44
N PRO A 256 6.19 18.39 4.52
CA PRO A 256 6.34 19.23 3.33
C PRO A 256 7.67 19.03 2.59
N ASP A 257 8.73 18.57 3.26
CA ASP A 257 10.03 18.31 2.65
C ASP A 257 10.04 16.93 1.96
N GLU A 258 9.33 15.95 2.53
CA GLU A 258 9.17 14.64 1.92
C GLU A 258 8.19 14.66 0.75
N GLU A 259 7.03 15.30 0.90
CA GLU A 259 6.09 15.52 -0.20
C GLU A 259 6.78 16.19 -1.40
N ALA A 260 7.61 17.21 -1.16
CA ALA A 260 8.35 17.89 -2.22
C ALA A 260 9.29 16.97 -3.02
N LYS A 261 9.68 15.82 -2.47
CA LYS A 261 10.42 14.77 -3.18
C LYS A 261 9.47 13.77 -3.84
N LEU A 262 8.42 13.33 -3.12
CA LEU A 262 7.45 12.33 -3.61
C LEU A 262 6.77 12.73 -4.93
N VAL A 263 6.60 14.03 -5.17
CA VAL A 263 6.02 14.56 -6.42
C VAL A 263 7.01 14.65 -7.60
N THR A 264 8.30 14.33 -7.38
CA THR A 264 9.33 14.41 -8.43
C THR A 264 9.53 13.08 -9.13
N ASP A 265 9.63 13.11 -10.46
CA ASP A 265 9.83 11.92 -11.29
C ASP A 265 11.07 11.10 -10.86
N ASP A 266 12.21 11.77 -10.66
CA ASP A 266 13.47 11.13 -10.25
C ASP A 266 13.32 10.35 -8.93
N TYR A 267 12.63 10.92 -7.94
CA TYR A 267 12.45 10.25 -6.66
C TYR A 267 11.45 9.10 -6.75
N GLN A 268 10.38 9.26 -7.53
CA GLN A 268 9.45 8.17 -7.82
C GLN A 268 10.15 7.00 -8.53
N GLN A 269 11.09 7.29 -9.44
CA GLN A 269 11.90 6.25 -10.09
C GLN A 269 12.79 5.52 -9.08
N LYS A 270 13.44 6.24 -8.14
CA LYS A 270 14.21 5.60 -7.06
C LYS A 270 13.34 4.71 -6.17
N ILE A 271 12.12 5.15 -5.86
CA ILE A 271 11.15 4.33 -5.11
C ILE A 271 10.85 3.04 -5.89
N ALA A 272 10.54 3.14 -7.18
CA ALA A 272 10.26 1.99 -8.04
C ALA A 272 11.45 1.01 -8.10
N VAL A 273 12.66 1.50 -8.35
CA VAL A 273 13.89 0.69 -8.37
C VAL A 273 14.14 0.03 -7.02
N GLY A 274 14.01 0.77 -5.92
CA GLY A 274 14.22 0.24 -4.57
C GLY A 274 13.22 -0.85 -4.19
N ILE A 275 11.94 -0.67 -4.53
CA ILE A 275 10.92 -1.72 -4.34
C ILE A 275 11.23 -2.94 -5.22
N ALA A 276 11.60 -2.75 -6.49
CA ALA A 276 11.94 -3.86 -7.40
C ALA A 276 13.16 -4.66 -6.90
N ASN A 277 14.20 -3.98 -6.40
CA ASN A 277 15.35 -4.62 -5.77
C ASN A 277 14.94 -5.47 -4.55
N GLY A 278 14.00 -4.96 -3.75
CA GLY A 278 13.44 -5.72 -2.62
C GLY A 278 12.60 -6.93 -3.05
N VAL A 279 11.90 -6.84 -4.19
CA VAL A 279 11.19 -7.99 -4.78
C VAL A 279 12.19 -9.06 -5.25
N ASP A 280 13.27 -8.69 -5.95
CA ASP A 280 14.32 -9.64 -6.35
C ASP A 280 14.92 -10.37 -5.14
N ALA A 281 15.27 -9.63 -4.09
CA ALA A 281 15.80 -10.21 -2.86
C ALA A 281 14.81 -11.19 -2.21
N TYR A 282 13.53 -10.82 -2.14
CA TYR A 282 12.48 -11.69 -1.61
C TYR A 282 12.32 -13.00 -2.41
N ILE A 283 12.33 -12.92 -3.74
CA ILE A 283 12.17 -14.08 -4.62
C ILE A 283 13.37 -15.02 -4.50
N ALA A 284 14.59 -14.47 -4.42
CA ALA A 284 15.81 -15.25 -4.22
C ALA A 284 15.80 -16.02 -2.89
N GLU A 285 15.50 -15.35 -1.77
CA GLU A 285 15.43 -15.97 -0.43
C GLU A 285 14.35 -17.08 -0.36
N ARG A 286 13.21 -16.88 -1.04
CA ARG A 286 12.18 -17.92 -1.14
C ARG A 286 12.63 -19.14 -1.92
N ALA A 287 13.34 -18.95 -3.03
CA ALA A 287 13.85 -20.05 -3.83
C ALA A 287 14.86 -20.91 -3.03
N GLU A 288 15.69 -20.30 -2.19
CA GLU A 288 16.63 -21.04 -1.33
C GLU A 288 15.91 -21.88 -0.27
N THR A 289 14.80 -21.37 0.27
CA THR A 289 14.01 -22.07 1.30
C THR A 289 13.24 -23.27 0.73
N GLU A 290 12.82 -23.21 -0.54
CA GLU A 290 12.10 -24.31 -1.21
C GLU A 290 13.02 -25.50 -1.61
N VAL A 291 14.34 -25.30 -1.63
CA VAL A 291 15.34 -26.32 -2.01
C VAL A 291 15.83 -27.15 -0.82
N GLN A 292 15.58 -26.72 0.42
CA GLN A 292 16.03 -27.38 1.66
C GLN A 292 14.97 -28.32 2.26
#